data_AF-A0A659S821-F1
#
_entry.id   AF-A0A659S821-F1
#
_cell.length_a   1.000
_cell.length_b   1.000
_cell.length_c   1.000
_cell.angle_alpha   90.00
_cell.angle_beta   90.00
_cell.angle_gamma   90.00
#
_symmetry.space_group_name_H-M   'P 1'
#
loop_
_entity.id
_entity.type
_entity.pdbx_description
1 polymer ?
#
loop_
_entity_poly.entity_id
_entity_poly.type
_entity_poly.pdbx_seq_one_letter_code
_entity_poly.pdbx_strand_id
1 'polypeptide(L)' 'MDQQQFQQAAGISAGLSARWFSHIDAAMSEFGITAPLDQAMVMAATGPESAG' A
#
# COMPACT_ATOMS: atom_id res chain seq x y z
N MET A 1 2.12 -5.03 -6.96
CA MET A 1 1.47 -3.72 -7.19
C MET A 1 2.49 -2.71 -7.71
N ASP A 2 2.05 -1.66 -8.40
CA ASP A 2 2.92 -0.53 -8.80
C ASP A 2 2.64 0.70 -7.92
N GLN A 3 3.59 1.64 -7.85
CA GLN A 3 3.49 2.85 -7.02
C GLN A 3 2.24 3.69 -7.33
N GLN A 4 1.79 3.76 -8.59
CA GLN A 4 0.54 4.46 -8.92
C GLN A 4 -0.68 3.76 -8.31
N GLN A 5 -0.74 2.43 -8.37
CA GLN A 5 -1.84 1.68 -7.75
C GLN A 5 -1.83 1.85 -6.22
N PHE A 6 -0.65 1.87 -5.60
CA PHE A 6 -0.52 2.17 -4.17
C PHE A 6 -1.04 3.56 -3.83
N GLN A 7 -0.66 4.59 -4.60
CA GLN A 7 -1.10 5.96 -4.38
C GLN A 7 -2.62 6.08 -4.46
N GLN A 8 -3.23 5.48 -5.48
CA GLN A 8 -4.67 5.51 -5.69
C GLN A 8 -5.42 4.73 -4.62
N ALA A 9 -4.92 3.55 -4.22
CA ALA A 9 -5.55 2.70 -3.22
C ALA A 9 -5.43 3.26 -1.79
N ALA A 10 -4.28 3.86 -1.45
CA ALA A 10 -4.06 4.48 -0.16
C ALA A 10 -4.63 5.91 -0.05
N GLY A 11 -4.98 6.55 -1.17
CA GLY A 11 -5.52 7.91 -1.18
C GLY A 11 -4.53 8.99 -0.71
N ILE A 12 -3.23 8.71 -0.78
CA ILE A 12 -2.16 9.58 -0.29
C ILE A 12 -1.48 10.37 -1.41
N SER A 13 -0.87 11.51 -1.07
CA SER A 13 -0.13 12.33 -2.03
C SER A 13 1.09 11.60 -2.62
N ALA A 14 1.48 11.95 -3.84
CA ALA A 14 2.60 11.32 -4.56
C ALA A 14 3.91 11.29 -3.74
N GLY A 15 4.21 12.34 -2.97
CA GLY A 15 5.39 12.39 -2.11
C GLY A 15 5.34 11.39 -0.94
N LEU A 16 4.15 11.15 -0.37
CA LEU A 16 3.94 10.15 0.67
C LEU A 16 3.98 8.73 0.07
N SER A 17 3.37 8.55 -1.09
CA SER A 17 3.41 7.29 -1.85
C SER A 17 4.85 6.87 -2.14
N ALA A 18 5.68 7.76 -2.69
CA ALA A 18 7.08 7.46 -2.99
C ALA A 18 7.89 7.10 -1.73
N ARG A 19 7.58 7.72 -0.58
CA ARG A 19 8.23 7.45 0.70
C ARG A 19 7.88 6.06 1.25
N TRP A 20 6.60 5.67 1.17
CA TRP A 20 6.11 4.45 1.82
C TRP A 20 6.08 3.23 0.90
N PHE A 21 6.02 3.42 -0.42
CA PHE A 21 5.85 2.33 -1.39
C PHE A 21 6.89 1.23 -1.23
N SER A 22 8.18 1.56 -1.13
CA SER A 22 9.24 0.54 -1.01
C SER A 22 9.17 -0.25 0.29
N HIS A 23 8.70 0.36 1.39
CA HIS A 23 8.55 -0.32 2.67
C HIS A 23 7.34 -1.26 2.66
N ILE A 24 6.24 -0.80 2.07
CA ILE A 24 4.98 -1.53 1.97
C ILE A 24 5.11 -2.71 0.99
N ASP A 25 5.74 -2.49 -0.17
CA ASP A 25 6.05 -3.54 -1.14
C ASP A 25 6.97 -4.63 -0.55
N ALA A 26 8.02 -4.23 0.17
CA ALA A 26 8.89 -5.17 0.88
C ALA A 26 8.13 -5.98 1.95
N ALA A 27 7.28 -5.33 2.75
CA ALA A 27 6.48 -6.02 3.76
C ALA A 27 5.50 -7.01 3.12
N MET A 28 4.79 -6.62 2.06
CA MET A 28 3.89 -7.54 1.36
C MET A 28 4.64 -8.72 0.74
N SER A 29 5.84 -8.51 0.22
CA SER A 29 6.67 -9.61 -0.27
C SER A 29 7.12 -10.54 0.86
N GLU A 30 7.52 -10.01 2.01
CA GLU A 30 7.94 -10.77 3.19
C GLU A 30 6.80 -11.66 3.73
N PHE A 31 5.59 -11.12 3.82
CA PHE A 31 4.42 -11.86 4.30
C PHE A 31 3.73 -12.71 3.22
N GLY A 32 4.27 -12.76 1.99
CA GLY A 32 3.71 -13.52 0.88
C GLY A 32 2.39 -12.96 0.32
N ILE A 33 2.06 -11.71 0.65
CA ILE A 33 0.86 -10.97 0.23
C ILE A 33 1.05 -10.49 -1.21
N THR A 34 0.89 -11.42 -2.15
CA THR A 34 1.11 -11.20 -3.59
C THR A 34 -0.19 -11.16 -4.39
N ALA A 35 -1.29 -11.65 -3.82
CA ALA A 35 -2.59 -11.61 -4.46
C ALA A 35 -3.13 -10.17 -4.48
N PRO A 36 -3.54 -9.62 -5.64
CA PRO A 36 -3.96 -8.22 -5.75
C PRO A 36 -5.17 -7.88 -4.88
N LEU A 37 -6.04 -8.85 -4.61
CA LEU A 37 -7.18 -8.68 -3.70
C LEU A 37 -6.72 -8.52 -2.24
N ASP A 38 -5.71 -9.28 -1.82
CA ASP A 38 -5.15 -9.24 -0.46
C ASP A 38 -4.37 -7.94 -0.23
N GLN A 39 -3.59 -7.51 -1.24
CA GLN A 39 -2.91 -6.21 -1.25
C GLN A 39 -3.91 -5.06 -1.09
N ALA A 40 -5.04 -5.09 -1.80
CA ALA A 40 -6.10 -4.08 -1.68
C ALA A 40 -6.76 -4.08 -0.30
N MET A 41 -6.98 -5.25 0.30
CA MET A 41 -7.56 -5.36 1.65
C MET A 41 -6.64 -4.79 2.73
N VAL A 42 -5.33 -5.07 2.64
CA VAL A 42 -4.33 -4.52 3.57
C VAL A 42 -4.30 -2.99 3.48
N MET A 43 -4.33 -2.42 2.27
CA MET A 43 -4.36 -0.97 2.08
C MET A 43 -5.65 -0.34 2.60
N ALA A 44 -6.79 -0.99 2.38
CA ALA A 44 -8.09 -0.51 2.84
C ALA A 44 -8.24 -0.56 4.36
N ALA A 45 -7.62 -1.52 5.04
CA ALA A 45 -7.55 -1.58 6.50
C ALA A 45 -6.60 -0.49 7.06
N THR A 46 -5.40 -0.37 6.47
CA THR A 46 -4.34 0.51 6.99
C THR A 46 -4.67 2.00 6.84
N GLY A 47 -5.42 2.41 5.80
CA GLY A 47 -5.81 3.80 5.55
C GLY A 47 -6.60 4.47 6.71
N PRO A 48 -7.75 3.93 7.14
CA PRO A 48 -8.50 4.46 8.27
C PRO A 48 -7.78 4.26 9.61
N GLU A 49 -7.02 3.17 9.80
CA GLU A 49 -6.27 2.91 11.03
C GLU A 49 -5.05 3.84 11.22
N SER A 50 -4.52 4.40 10.12
CA SER A 50 -3.40 5.34 10.13
C SER A 50 -3.83 6.82 10.03
N ALA A 51 -5.14 7.09 10.02
CA ALA A 51 -5.73 8.42 9.80
C ALA A 51 -5.39 9.09 8.44
N GLY A 52 -4.93 8.31 7.45
CA GLY A 52 -4.44 8.82 6.16
C GLY A 52 -3.05 9.44 6.25
#